data_AF-A0A514Z653-F1
#
_entry.id   AF-A0A514Z653-F1
#
_cell.length_a   1.000
_cell.length_b   1.000
_cell.length_c   1.000
_cell.angle_alpha   90.00
_cell.angle_beta   90.00
_cell.angle_gamma   90.00
#
_symmetry.space_group_name_H-M   'P 1'
#
loop_
_entity.id
_entity.type
_entity.pdbx_description
1 polymer ?
#
loop_
_entity_poly.entity_id
_entity_poly.type
_entity_poly.pdbx_seq_one_letter_code
_entity_poly.pdbx_strand_id
1 'polypeptide(L)'
;MTGKSKVFEQTNERTIVEETANKDLIYCQKVLTLLEHLEDNKQKSETFYGQFEKQIIRRRRLKIFVLGILLLAVIVVGGEFVHLSLGFLLFLIIALMSLYIILMGMSLRRFTKKSIIEQVDKKQRKTLEIGTKKLEDERKGFKRELASFDRIPTKYQSVTALHHLIRYFERGEAQSLEEALYFLGMDEKNKTFINSSDVF
;
A
#
# COMPACT_ATOMS: atom_id res chain seq x y z
N MET A 1 -33.28 -4.78 -57.69
CA MET A 1 -32.48 -5.83 -57.03
C MET A 1 -31.34 -5.29 -56.14
N THR A 2 -31.39 -4.03 -55.66
CA THR A 2 -30.26 -3.37 -54.96
C THR A 2 -30.41 -3.26 -53.43
N GLY A 3 -31.56 -3.63 -52.86
CA GLY A 3 -31.84 -3.43 -51.43
C GLY A 3 -31.29 -4.52 -50.49
N LYS A 4 -31.13 -5.77 -50.95
CA LYS A 4 -30.66 -6.88 -50.11
C LYS A 4 -29.15 -6.86 -49.84
N SER A 5 -28.36 -6.31 -50.77
CA SER A 5 -26.90 -6.24 -50.63
C SER A 5 -26.49 -5.24 -49.54
N LYS A 6 -27.10 -4.04 -49.53
CA LYS A 6 -26.81 -3.01 -48.50
C LYS A 6 -27.18 -3.43 -47.08
N VAL A 7 -28.27 -4.18 -46.91
CA VAL A 7 -28.71 -4.66 -45.59
C VAL A 7 -27.76 -5.74 -45.06
N PHE A 8 -27.27 -6.64 -45.93
CA PHE A 8 -26.27 -7.64 -45.53
C PHE A 8 -24.92 -7.01 -45.18
N GLU A 9 -24.50 -6.00 -45.94
CA GLU A 9 -23.26 -5.25 -45.70
C GLU A 9 -23.33 -4.51 -44.35
N GLN A 10 -24.41 -3.77 -44.08
CA GLN A 10 -24.62 -3.10 -42.79
C GLN A 10 -24.75 -4.06 -41.59
N THR A 11 -25.33 -5.24 -41.80
CA THR A 11 -25.46 -6.23 -40.72
C THR A 11 -24.10 -6.86 -40.40
N ASN A 12 -23.30 -7.15 -41.42
CA ASN A 12 -21.94 -7.67 -41.26
C ASN A 12 -21.01 -6.63 -40.60
N GLU A 13 -21.12 -5.36 -41.00
CA GLU A 13 -20.37 -4.24 -40.42
C GLU A 13 -20.70 -4.06 -38.93
N ARG A 14 -21.98 -4.11 -38.56
CA ARG A 14 -22.39 -4.04 -37.14
C ARG A 14 -21.85 -5.19 -36.31
N THR A 15 -21.89 -6.43 -36.83
CA THR A 15 -21.34 -7.58 -36.10
C THR A 15 -19.83 -7.49 -35.92
N ILE A 16 -19.10 -6.97 -36.91
CA ILE A 16 -17.64 -6.78 -36.81
C ILE A 16 -17.30 -5.70 -35.78
N VAL A 17 -18.03 -4.58 -35.78
CA VAL A 17 -17.85 -3.47 -34.84
C VAL A 17 -18.14 -3.88 -33.39
N GLU A 18 -19.21 -4.66 -33.18
CA GLU A 18 -19.58 -5.16 -31.86
C GLU A 18 -18.55 -6.18 -31.34
N GLU A 19 -18.03 -7.03 -32.22
CA GLU A 19 -16.98 -7.99 -31.87
C GLU A 19 -15.65 -7.30 -31.52
N THR A 20 -15.29 -6.21 -32.21
CA THR A 20 -14.11 -5.40 -31.88
C THR A 20 -14.27 -4.63 -30.58
N ALA A 21 -15.43 -4.00 -30.34
CA ALA A 21 -15.71 -3.28 -29.11
C ALA A 21 -15.64 -4.20 -27.88
N ASN A 22 -16.17 -5.43 -28.01
CA ASN A 22 -16.13 -6.41 -26.93
C ASN A 22 -14.69 -6.89 -26.63
N LYS A 23 -13.87 -7.11 -27.66
CA LYS A 23 -12.44 -7.44 -27.48
C LYS A 23 -11.67 -6.32 -26.78
N ASP A 24 -11.90 -5.07 -27.17
CA ASP A 24 -11.25 -3.90 -26.57
C ASP A 24 -11.75 -3.61 -25.14
N LEU A 25 -13.01 -3.90 -24.83
CA LEU A 25 -13.56 -3.86 -23.48
C LEU A 25 -12.88 -4.89 -22.56
N ILE A 26 -12.77 -6.15 -23.02
CA ILE A 26 -12.07 -7.22 -22.29
C ILE A 26 -10.60 -6.84 -22.06
N TYR A 27 -9.98 -6.20 -23.05
CA TYR A 27 -8.60 -5.70 -22.93
C TYR A 27 -8.50 -4.64 -21.82
N CYS A 28 -9.39 -3.65 -21.80
CA CYS A 28 -9.41 -2.62 -20.76
C CYS A 28 -9.66 -3.23 -19.36
N GLN A 29 -10.57 -4.19 -19.24
CA GLN A 29 -10.84 -4.87 -17.97
C GLN A 29 -9.60 -5.61 -17.45
N LYS A 30 -8.86 -6.32 -18.31
CA LYS A 30 -7.62 -7.00 -17.92
C LYS A 30 -6.55 -6.04 -17.40
N VAL A 31 -6.37 -4.91 -18.08
CA VAL A 31 -5.41 -3.87 -17.66
C VAL A 31 -5.86 -3.23 -16.34
N LEU A 32 -7.17 -3.05 -16.12
CA LEU A 32 -7.71 -2.54 -14.86
C LEU A 32 -7.40 -3.49 -13.70
N THR A 33 -7.70 -4.78 -13.86
CA THR A 33 -7.43 -5.81 -12.84
C THR A 33 -5.95 -5.88 -12.48
N LEU A 34 -5.05 -5.75 -13.46
CA LEU A 34 -3.60 -5.71 -13.22
C LEU A 34 -3.16 -4.46 -12.45
N LEU A 35 -3.74 -3.29 -12.75
CA LEU A 35 -3.48 -2.05 -12.02
C LEU A 35 -4.00 -2.10 -10.58
N GLU A 36 -5.19 -2.67 -10.36
CA GLU A 36 -5.74 -2.89 -9.02
C GLU A 36 -4.87 -3.85 -8.20
N HIS A 37 -4.40 -4.95 -8.80
CA HIS A 37 -3.45 -5.85 -8.14
C HIS A 37 -2.12 -5.18 -7.80
N LEU A 38 -1.64 -4.26 -8.63
CA LEU A 38 -0.44 -3.45 -8.33
C LEU A 38 -0.67 -2.50 -7.15
N GLU A 39 -1.85 -1.88 -7.06
CA GLU A 39 -2.21 -0.97 -5.98
C GLU A 39 -2.45 -1.71 -4.65
N ASP A 40 -3.16 -2.83 -4.68
CA ASP A 40 -3.34 -3.71 -3.52
C ASP A 40 -2.00 -4.25 -3.02
N ASN A 41 -1.11 -4.68 -3.92
CA ASN A 41 0.23 -5.13 -3.53
C ASN A 41 1.04 -3.99 -2.88
N LYS A 42 0.97 -2.76 -3.40
CA LYS A 42 1.61 -1.59 -2.79
C LYS A 42 1.05 -1.33 -1.38
N GLN A 43 -0.28 -1.34 -1.22
CA GLN A 43 -0.93 -1.15 0.07
C GLN A 43 -0.58 -2.28 1.07
N LYS A 44 -0.54 -3.53 0.60
CA LYS A 44 -0.13 -4.70 1.37
C LYS A 44 1.32 -4.60 1.83
N SER A 45 2.20 -4.06 0.99
CA SER A 45 3.58 -3.75 1.37
C SER A 45 3.63 -2.70 2.49
N GLU A 46 2.97 -1.55 2.32
CA GLU A 46 2.95 -0.47 3.33
C GLU A 46 2.36 -0.92 4.67
N THR A 47 1.26 -1.67 4.63
CA THR A 47 0.62 -2.24 5.84
C THR A 47 1.51 -3.29 6.49
N PHE A 48 2.20 -4.14 5.72
CA PHE A 48 3.16 -5.11 6.25
C PHE A 48 4.33 -4.42 6.96
N TYR A 49 4.92 -3.37 6.37
CA TYR A 49 5.94 -2.55 7.01
C TYR A 49 5.44 -1.94 8.34
N GLY A 50 4.25 -1.33 8.32
CA GLY A 50 3.67 -0.71 9.51
C GLY A 50 3.32 -1.71 10.63
N GLN A 51 2.81 -2.89 10.28
CA GLN A 51 2.56 -3.97 11.23
C GLN A 51 3.86 -4.51 11.82
N PHE A 52 4.89 -4.66 10.98
CA PHE A 52 6.20 -5.15 11.39
C PHE A 52 6.89 -4.19 12.36
N GLU A 53 6.87 -2.89 12.07
CA GLU A 53 7.39 -1.85 12.94
C GLU A 53 6.70 -1.86 14.31
N LYS A 54 5.36 -1.93 14.33
CA LYS A 54 4.58 -2.06 15.56
C LYS A 54 4.94 -3.31 16.36
N GLN A 55 5.16 -4.45 15.70
CA GLN A 55 5.55 -5.69 16.39
C GLN A 55 6.94 -5.59 17.02
N ILE A 56 7.92 -4.98 16.33
CA ILE A 56 9.26 -4.77 16.87
C ILE A 56 9.21 -3.91 18.13
N ILE A 57 8.50 -2.77 18.05
CA ILE A 57 8.37 -1.84 19.17
C ILE A 57 7.73 -2.52 20.38
N ARG A 58 6.65 -3.29 20.18
CA ARG A 58 5.97 -4.01 21.26
C ARG A 58 6.88 -5.04 21.94
N ARG A 59 7.59 -5.87 21.19
CA ARG A 59 8.49 -6.88 21.78
C ARG A 59 9.65 -6.25 22.55
N ARG A 60 10.21 -5.14 22.06
CA ARG A 60 11.27 -4.42 22.78
C ARG A 60 10.75 -3.79 24.07
N ARG A 61 9.57 -3.16 24.06
CA ARG A 61 8.92 -2.66 25.28
C ARG A 61 8.71 -3.76 26.31
N LEU A 62 8.26 -4.94 25.87
CA LEU A 62 8.08 -6.10 26.75
C LEU A 62 9.39 -6.55 27.40
N LYS A 63 10.50 -6.63 26.63
CA LYS A 63 11.81 -7.02 27.18
C LYS A 63 12.33 -6.01 28.22
N ILE A 64 12.20 -4.71 27.94
CA ILE A 64 12.63 -3.67 28.88
C ILE A 64 11.76 -3.72 30.15
N PHE A 65 10.44 -3.93 29.98
CA PHE A 65 9.50 -4.10 31.08
C PHE A 65 9.85 -5.29 31.99
N VAL A 66 10.13 -6.47 31.40
CA VAL A 66 10.54 -7.66 32.15
C VAL A 66 11.86 -7.43 32.90
N LEU A 67 12.84 -6.76 32.28
CA LEU A 67 14.11 -6.43 32.93
C LEU A 67 13.92 -5.48 34.12
N GLY A 68 13.02 -4.50 33.99
CA GLY A 68 12.67 -3.59 35.08
C GLY A 68 12.05 -4.31 36.29
N ILE A 69 11.15 -5.26 36.05
CA ILE A 69 10.55 -6.09 37.12
C ILE A 69 11.62 -6.94 37.82
N LEU A 70 12.54 -7.54 37.05
CA LEU A 70 13.62 -8.35 37.62
C LEU A 70 14.52 -7.53 38.54
N LEU A 71 14.89 -6.31 38.13
CA LEU A 71 15.69 -5.40 38.96
C LEU A 71 14.97 -5.01 40.26
N LEU A 72 13.66 -4.73 40.18
CA LEU A 72 12.83 -4.45 41.35
C LEU A 72 12.85 -5.62 42.35
N ALA A 73 12.70 -6.85 41.88
CA ALA A 73 12.72 -8.03 42.73
C ALA A 73 14.04 -8.18 43.49
N VAL A 74 15.17 -7.93 42.82
CA VAL A 74 16.51 -7.97 43.45
C VAL A 74 16.64 -6.93 44.57
N ILE A 75 16.10 -5.73 44.38
CA ILE A 75 16.16 -4.64 45.37
C ILE A 75 15.29 -4.94 46.59
N VAL A 76 14.10 -5.51 46.38
CA VAL A 76 13.23 -5.90 47.51
C VAL A 76 13.93 -6.95 48.37
N VAL A 77 14.46 -8.01 47.74
CA VAL A 77 15.18 -9.08 48.46
C VAL A 77 16.46 -8.57 49.12
N GLY A 78 17.23 -7.72 48.44
CA GLY A 78 18.46 -7.12 49.00
C GLY A 78 18.20 -6.09 50.10
N GLY A 79 17.09 -5.35 50.03
CA GLY A 79 16.71 -4.34 51.01
C GLY A 79 16.27 -4.96 52.34
N GLU A 80 15.57 -6.10 52.29
CA GLU A 80 15.26 -6.90 53.48
C GLU A 80 16.53 -7.43 54.16
N PHE A 81 17.52 -7.86 53.37
CA PHE A 81 18.79 -8.39 53.91
C PHE A 81 19.61 -7.36 54.68
N VAL A 82 19.49 -6.06 54.35
CA VAL A 82 20.27 -4.97 54.96
C VAL A 82 19.50 -4.31 56.12
N HIS A 83 18.35 -4.85 56.52
CA HIS A 83 17.48 -4.27 57.57
C HIS A 83 17.18 -2.77 57.34
N LEU A 84 16.99 -2.37 56.08
CA LEU A 84 16.58 -1.01 55.76
C LEU A 84 15.17 -0.75 56.28
N SER A 85 14.96 0.45 56.83
CA SER A 85 13.63 0.89 57.24
C SER A 85 12.64 0.79 56.07
N LEU A 86 11.47 0.22 56.35
CA LEU A 86 10.45 -0.08 55.35
C LEU A 86 10.00 1.18 54.58
N GLY A 87 9.97 2.33 55.26
CA GLY A 87 9.68 3.64 54.65
C GLY A 87 10.75 4.10 53.65
N PHE A 88 12.02 3.83 53.94
CA PHE A 88 13.12 4.14 53.03
C PHE A 88 13.12 3.22 51.82
N LEU A 89 12.77 1.94 52.02
CA LEU A 89 12.65 0.95 50.95
C LEU A 89 11.51 1.34 49.98
N LEU A 90 10.35 1.76 50.49
CA LEU A 90 9.25 2.28 49.68
C LEU A 90 9.63 3.55 48.90
N PHE A 91 10.31 4.49 49.56
CA PHE A 91 10.79 5.71 48.90
C PHE A 91 11.73 5.39 47.74
N LEU A 92 12.64 4.43 47.94
CA LEU A 92 13.61 4.00 46.94
C LEU A 92 12.93 3.29 45.76
N ILE A 93 11.92 2.45 46.02
CA ILE A 93 11.07 1.85 44.98
C ILE A 93 10.38 2.93 44.14
N ILE A 94 9.75 3.92 44.77
CA ILE A 94 9.02 4.99 44.06
C ILE A 94 9.99 5.86 43.24
N ALA A 95 11.15 6.21 43.81
CA ALA A 95 12.18 6.98 43.12
C ALA A 95 12.74 6.23 41.90
N LEU A 96 12.96 4.92 42.02
CA LEU A 96 13.41 4.10 40.89
C LEU A 96 12.32 3.89 39.84
N MET A 97 11.07 3.73 40.26
CA MET A 97 9.94 3.59 39.33
C MET A 97 9.70 4.87 38.53
N SER A 98 9.76 6.02 39.18
CA SER A 98 9.67 7.31 38.51
C SER A 98 10.85 7.53 37.56
N LEU A 99 12.08 7.23 38.00
CA LEU A 99 13.27 7.28 37.15
C LEU A 99 13.14 6.32 35.95
N TYR A 100 12.62 5.12 36.14
CA TYR A 100 12.39 4.12 35.11
C TYR A 100 11.34 4.59 34.09
N ILE A 101 10.25 5.22 34.53
CA ILE A 101 9.23 5.80 33.63
C ILE A 101 9.84 6.91 32.77
N ILE A 102 10.64 7.79 33.37
CA ILE A 102 11.34 8.88 32.67
C ILE A 102 12.38 8.31 31.69
N LEU A 103 13.17 7.32 32.12
CA LEU A 103 14.14 6.62 31.28
C LEU A 103 13.44 5.91 30.13
N MET A 104 12.31 5.23 30.35
CA MET A 104 11.52 4.65 29.27
C MET A 104 11.04 5.72 28.30
N GLY A 105 10.50 6.84 28.78
CA GLY A 105 10.06 7.95 27.94
C GLY A 105 11.17 8.59 27.10
N MET A 106 12.35 8.83 27.69
CA MET A 106 13.51 9.40 27.00
C MET A 106 14.25 8.38 26.11
N SER A 107 14.40 7.15 26.59
CA SER A 107 14.99 6.03 25.86
C SER A 107 14.17 5.72 24.62
N LEU A 108 12.83 5.71 24.70
CA LEU A 108 11.96 5.56 23.53
C LEU A 108 12.22 6.60 22.44
N ARG A 109 12.54 7.86 22.80
CA ARG A 109 12.85 8.91 21.82
C ARG A 109 14.25 8.80 21.21
N ARG A 110 15.25 8.30 21.97
CA ARG A 110 16.65 8.20 21.49
C ARG A 110 17.00 6.82 20.90
N PHE A 111 16.43 5.73 21.42
CA PHE A 111 16.70 4.35 21.00
C PHE A 111 15.96 3.93 19.73
N THR A 112 14.95 4.67 19.29
CA THR A 112 14.48 4.60 17.91
C THR A 112 15.60 4.82 16.91
N LYS A 113 16.68 5.54 17.29
CA LYS A 113 17.72 5.93 16.34
C LYS A 113 18.98 5.05 16.28
N LYS A 114 19.44 4.32 17.32
CA LYS A 114 20.85 3.87 17.26
C LYS A 114 21.36 2.50 17.75
N SER A 115 20.79 1.74 18.71
CA SER A 115 21.65 0.68 19.33
C SER A 115 21.10 -0.72 19.64
N ILE A 116 19.84 -1.07 19.33
CA ILE A 116 19.32 -2.46 19.50
C ILE A 116 18.97 -3.11 18.14
N ILE A 117 19.39 -2.47 17.04
CA ILE A 117 19.01 -2.72 15.64
C ILE A 117 19.93 -3.75 14.94
N GLU A 118 20.87 -4.39 15.64
CA GLU A 118 21.88 -5.24 14.95
C GLU A 118 21.73 -6.75 15.16
N GLN A 119 21.38 -7.24 16.35
CA GLN A 119 21.35 -8.69 16.61
C GLN A 119 19.94 -9.31 16.66
N VAL A 120 18.97 -8.66 17.32
CA VAL A 120 17.55 -9.09 17.28
C VAL A 120 16.91 -8.79 15.91
N ASP A 121 17.48 -7.82 15.21
CA ASP A 121 17.04 -7.38 13.89
C ASP A 121 17.52 -8.29 12.76
N LYS A 122 18.59 -9.08 12.85
CA LYS A 122 19.01 -9.91 11.69
C LYS A 122 17.96 -10.92 11.27
N LYS A 123 17.34 -11.64 12.22
CA LYS A 123 16.29 -12.61 11.92
C LYS A 123 15.00 -11.93 11.47
N GLN A 124 14.68 -10.79 12.08
CA GLN A 124 13.50 -10.00 11.77
C GLN A 124 13.63 -9.29 10.41
N ARG A 125 14.77 -8.68 10.11
CA ARG A 125 15.14 -8.14 8.80
C ARG A 125 15.07 -9.22 7.73
N LYS A 126 15.54 -10.45 7.99
CA LYS A 126 15.36 -11.56 7.05
C LYS A 126 13.88 -11.87 6.80
N THR A 127 13.02 -11.89 7.81
CA THR A 127 11.57 -12.08 7.63
C THR A 127 10.93 -10.93 6.84
N LEU A 128 11.34 -9.69 7.13
CA LEU A 128 10.89 -8.51 6.39
C LEU A 128 11.37 -8.56 4.94
N GLU A 129 12.64 -8.90 4.71
CA GLU A 129 13.27 -9.01 3.40
C GLU A 129 12.65 -10.13 2.56
N ILE A 130 12.32 -11.28 3.15
CA ILE A 130 11.61 -12.37 2.47
C ILE A 130 10.19 -11.93 2.09
N GLY A 131 9.45 -11.32 3.03
CA GLY A 131 8.08 -10.86 2.78
C GLY A 131 8.02 -9.75 1.72
N THR A 132 8.95 -8.80 1.79
CA THR A 132 9.05 -7.67 0.85
C THR A 132 9.56 -8.12 -0.52
N LYS A 133 10.53 -9.04 -0.58
CA LYS A 133 11.00 -9.61 -1.84
C LYS A 133 9.89 -10.37 -2.57
N LYS A 134 9.05 -11.13 -1.85
CA LYS A 134 7.89 -11.80 -2.46
C LYS A 134 6.92 -10.79 -3.10
N LEU A 135 6.58 -9.73 -2.37
CA LEU A 135 5.70 -8.67 -2.86
C LEU A 135 6.33 -7.89 -4.03
N GLU A 136 7.65 -7.64 -3.97
CA GLU A 136 8.43 -6.98 -5.02
C GLU A 136 8.49 -7.81 -6.31
N ASP A 137 8.64 -9.14 -6.18
CA ASP A 137 8.69 -10.06 -7.32
C ASP A 137 7.30 -10.18 -7.97
N GLU A 138 6.22 -10.25 -7.19
CA GLU A 138 4.83 -10.16 -7.70
C GLU A 138 4.60 -8.82 -8.42
N ARG A 139 5.03 -7.70 -7.83
CA ARG A 139 4.92 -6.37 -8.44
C ARG A 139 5.69 -6.27 -9.76
N LYS A 140 6.89 -6.87 -9.85
CA LYS A 140 7.66 -6.93 -11.09
C LYS A 140 6.98 -7.79 -12.14
N GLY A 141 6.34 -8.88 -11.75
CA GLY A 141 5.49 -9.71 -12.61
C GLY A 141 4.37 -8.89 -13.23
N PHE A 142 3.56 -8.24 -12.39
CA PHE A 142 2.45 -7.39 -12.85
C PHE A 142 2.92 -6.21 -13.70
N LYS A 143 4.06 -5.57 -13.37
CA LYS A 143 4.62 -4.50 -14.22
C LYS A 143 5.08 -5.00 -15.59
N ARG A 144 5.67 -6.19 -15.67
CA ARG A 144 6.07 -6.81 -16.94
C ARG A 144 4.85 -7.18 -17.76
N GLU A 145 3.82 -7.71 -17.12
CA GLU A 145 2.56 -8.04 -17.77
C GLU A 145 1.88 -6.77 -18.25
N LEU A 146 1.80 -5.72 -17.43
CA LEU A 146 1.27 -4.40 -17.82
C LEU A 146 2.05 -3.78 -18.99
N ALA A 147 3.38 -3.96 -19.02
CA ALA A 147 4.21 -3.49 -20.13
C ALA A 147 3.99 -4.24 -21.45
N SER A 148 3.29 -5.39 -21.44
CA SER A 148 2.86 -6.04 -22.68
C SER A 148 1.62 -5.39 -23.31
N PHE A 149 0.96 -4.48 -22.59
CA PHE A 149 -0.22 -3.76 -23.06
C PHE A 149 0.19 -2.43 -23.71
N ASP A 150 0.64 -2.49 -24.96
CA ASP A 150 1.15 -1.32 -25.71
C ASP A 150 0.05 -0.42 -26.30
N ARG A 151 -1.22 -0.88 -26.36
CA ARG A 151 -2.30 -0.13 -27.00
C ARG A 151 -2.82 1.04 -26.16
N ILE A 152 -2.67 1.01 -24.84
CA ILE A 152 -3.07 2.11 -23.96
C ILE A 152 -1.82 2.93 -23.61
N PRO A 153 -1.75 4.22 -23.97
CA PRO A 153 -0.63 5.08 -23.63
C PRO A 153 -0.39 5.10 -22.11
N THR A 154 0.87 5.12 -21.69
CA THR A 154 1.26 5.13 -20.26
C THR A 154 0.63 6.27 -19.47
N LYS A 155 0.33 7.40 -20.11
CA LYS A 155 -0.41 8.53 -19.52
C LYS A 155 -1.80 8.12 -18.98
N TYR A 156 -2.46 7.18 -19.65
CA TYR A 156 -3.80 6.71 -19.33
C TYR A 156 -3.82 5.37 -18.58
N GLN A 157 -2.66 4.83 -18.21
CA GLN A 157 -2.54 3.61 -17.39
C GLN A 157 -2.73 3.92 -15.90
N SER A 158 -3.89 4.45 -15.55
CA SER A 158 -4.34 4.63 -14.16
C SER A 158 -5.70 3.97 -13.97
N VAL A 159 -5.98 3.50 -12.75
CA VAL A 159 -7.27 2.89 -12.39
C VAL A 159 -8.43 3.80 -12.79
N THR A 160 -8.33 5.10 -12.47
CA THR A 160 -9.35 6.09 -12.79
C THR A 160 -9.57 6.26 -14.30
N ALA A 161 -8.48 6.38 -15.08
CA ALA A 161 -8.57 6.52 -16.53
C ALA A 161 -9.18 5.27 -17.18
N LEU A 162 -8.84 4.07 -16.70
CA LEU A 162 -9.41 2.83 -17.23
C LEU A 162 -10.89 2.63 -16.87
N HIS A 163 -11.31 3.04 -15.67
CA HIS A 163 -12.74 3.09 -15.34
C HIS A 163 -13.50 4.00 -16.30
N HIS A 164 -12.92 5.14 -16.68
CA HIS A 164 -13.52 6.02 -17.68
C HIS A 164 -13.56 5.37 -19.06
N LEU A 165 -12.49 4.69 -19.50
CA LEU A 165 -12.47 3.95 -20.77
C LEU A 165 -13.56 2.89 -20.83
N ILE A 166 -13.66 2.03 -19.81
CA ILE A 166 -14.69 0.98 -19.70
C ILE A 166 -16.08 1.59 -19.77
N ARG A 167 -16.30 2.73 -19.09
CA ARG A 167 -17.58 3.43 -19.09
C ARG A 167 -17.99 3.93 -20.47
N TYR A 168 -17.07 4.39 -21.31
CA TYR A 168 -17.40 4.79 -22.69
C TYR A 168 -17.87 3.59 -23.53
N PHE A 169 -17.27 2.41 -23.33
CA PHE A 169 -17.71 1.18 -23.98
C PHE A 169 -19.06 0.67 -23.47
N GLU A 170 -19.27 0.63 -22.15
CA GLU A 170 -20.54 0.20 -21.54
C GLU A 170 -21.73 1.07 -21.95
N ARG A 171 -21.48 2.35 -22.22
CA ARG A 171 -22.49 3.30 -22.71
C ARG A 171 -22.73 3.25 -24.21
N GLY A 172 -21.90 2.50 -24.95
CA GLY A 172 -21.88 2.52 -26.41
C GLY A 172 -21.44 3.87 -26.99
N GLU A 173 -20.77 4.71 -26.20
CA GLU A 173 -20.23 6.01 -26.64
C GLU A 173 -18.97 5.80 -27.49
N ALA A 174 -18.18 4.75 -27.21
CA ALA A 174 -17.02 4.35 -28.01
C ALA A 174 -17.18 2.93 -28.56
N GLN A 175 -16.86 2.75 -29.84
CA GLN A 175 -16.87 1.46 -30.54
C GLN A 175 -15.48 0.85 -30.69
N SER A 176 -14.43 1.64 -30.44
CA SER A 176 -13.04 1.23 -30.45
C SER A 176 -12.24 1.87 -29.31
N LEU A 177 -11.10 1.27 -28.97
CA LEU A 177 -10.18 1.83 -27.97
C LEU A 177 -9.66 3.23 -28.34
N GLU A 178 -9.48 3.49 -29.63
CA GLU A 178 -8.99 4.77 -30.14
C GLU A 178 -10.02 5.90 -29.90
N GLU A 179 -11.30 5.62 -30.13
CA GLU A 179 -12.40 6.53 -29.82
C GLU A 179 -12.52 6.77 -28.31
N ALA A 180 -12.44 5.71 -27.50
CA ALA A 180 -12.50 5.83 -26.05
C ALA A 180 -11.33 6.69 -25.50
N LEU A 181 -10.12 6.51 -26.03
CA LEU A 181 -8.95 7.33 -25.69
C LEU A 181 -9.11 8.79 -26.15
N TYR A 182 -9.73 9.02 -27.29
CA TYR A 182 -10.04 10.36 -27.78
C TYR A 182 -11.02 11.09 -26.84
N PHE A 183 -12.13 10.44 -26.45
CA PHE A 183 -13.10 11.02 -25.51
C PHE A 183 -12.48 11.31 -24.15
N LEU A 184 -11.66 10.39 -23.64
CA LEU A 184 -10.93 10.60 -22.40
C LEU A 184 -9.99 11.80 -22.47
N GLY A 185 -9.25 11.95 -23.59
CA GLY A 185 -8.37 13.08 -23.82
C GLY A 185 -9.11 14.42 -23.92
N MET A 186 -10.33 14.42 -24.45
CA MET A 186 -11.21 15.59 -24.47
C MET A 186 -11.70 15.96 -23.06
N ASP A 187 -12.13 14.98 -22.27
CA ASP A 187 -12.60 15.22 -20.89
C ASP A 187 -11.48 15.76 -19.98
N GLU A 188 -10.24 15.29 -20.13
CA GLU A 188 -9.08 15.84 -19.40
C GLU A 188 -8.77 17.28 -19.80
N LYS A 189 -8.85 17.61 -21.09
CA LYS A 189 -8.67 18.99 -21.58
C LYS A 189 -9.77 19.92 -21.08
N ASN A 190 -10.99 19.41 -20.98
CA ASN A 190 -12.13 20.22 -20.52
C ASN A 190 -12.05 20.50 -19.00
N LYS A 191 -11.65 19.51 -18.19
CA LYS A 191 -11.40 19.70 -16.75
C LYS A 191 -10.29 20.72 -16.47
N THR A 192 -9.24 20.74 -17.29
CA THR A 192 -8.15 21.71 -17.17
C THR A 192 -8.57 23.12 -17.59
N PHE A 193 -9.41 23.25 -18.64
CA PHE A 193 -10.00 24.54 -19.04
C PHE A 193 -10.90 25.16 -17.97
N ILE A 194 -11.77 24.37 -17.33
CA ILE A 194 -12.66 24.85 -16.26
C ILE A 194 -11.83 25.34 -15.06
N ASN A 195 -10.85 24.56 -14.61
CA ASN A 195 -9.98 24.95 -13.49
C ASN A 195 -9.10 26.19 -13.79
N SER A 196 -8.78 26.47 -15.06
CA SER A 196 -8.06 27.70 -15.44
C SER A 196 -8.98 28.92 -15.61
N SER A 197 -10.30 28.70 -15.76
CA SER A 197 -11.29 29.76 -15.93
C SER A 197 -11.79 30.32 -14.60
N ASP A 198 -11.60 29.58 -13.51
CA ASP A 198 -11.90 30.01 -12.12
C ASP A 198 -10.80 30.91 -11.50
N VAL A 199 -9.81 31.34 -12.30
CA VAL A 199 -8.68 32.20 -11.87
C VAL A 199 -8.77 33.62 -12.45
N PHE A 200 -9.87 33.99 -13.11
CA PHE A 200 -10.12 35.33 -13.63
C PHE A 200 -11.32 36.01 -12.97
#